data_AF-A0A7C7VLK7-F1
#
_entry.id   AF-A0A7C7VLK7-F1
#
_cell.length_a   1.000
_cell.length_b   1.000
_cell.length_c   1.000
_cell.angle_alpha   90.00
_cell.angle_beta   90.00
_cell.angle_gamma   90.00
#
_symmetry.space_group_name_H-M   'P 1'
#
loop_
_entity.id
_entity.type
_entity.pdbx_description
1 polymer ?
#
loop_
_entity_poly.entity_id
_entity_poly.type
_entity_poly.pdbx_seq_one_letter_code
_entity_poly.pdbx_strand_id
1 'polypeptide(L)' 'IKQKTVDLRCMREVDLEVKGRHDPCIVPRAVPVVESCLALVIADHMIRAGIIPNVLQSKRNL' A
#
# COMPACT_ATOMS: atom_id res chain seq x y z
N ILE A 1 0.23 26.62 2.79
CA ILE A 1 1.51 26.71 2.03
C ILE A 1 1.16 26.55 0.57
N LYS A 2 1.48 27.55 -0.26
CA LYS A 2 1.24 27.49 -1.70
C LYS A 2 2.30 26.62 -2.36
N GLN A 3 1.88 25.76 -3.26
CA GLN A 3 2.71 24.84 -4.03
C GLN A 3 2.43 25.05 -5.52
N LYS A 4 3.49 25.19 -6.32
CA LYS A 4 3.35 25.34 -7.77
C LYS A 4 2.98 24.01 -8.42
N THR A 5 2.03 24.03 -9.34
CA THR A 5 1.62 22.86 -10.13
C THR A 5 1.03 23.31 -11.48
N VAL A 6 0.41 22.40 -12.23
CA VAL A 6 -0.22 22.66 -13.53
C VAL A 6 -1.73 22.36 -13.49
N ASP A 7 -2.56 23.24 -14.05
CA ASP A 7 -3.97 22.94 -14.33
C ASP A 7 -4.07 22.13 -15.63
N LEU A 8 -4.46 20.87 -15.51
CA LEU A 8 -4.54 19.93 -16.64
C LEU A 8 -5.62 20.29 -17.68
N ARG A 9 -6.57 21.20 -17.38
CA ARG A 9 -7.63 21.60 -18.32
C ARG A 9 -7.14 22.61 -19.35
N CYS A 10 -6.22 23.48 -18.95
CA CYS A 10 -5.73 24.58 -19.78
C CYS A 10 -4.21 24.55 -19.98
N MET A 11 -3.50 23.61 -19.34
CA MET A 11 -2.06 23.41 -19.42
C MET A 11 -1.25 24.65 -18.99
N ARG A 12 -1.68 25.32 -17.92
CA ARG A 12 -1.02 26.51 -17.37
C ARG A 12 -0.54 26.29 -15.94
N GLU A 13 0.54 26.98 -15.58
CA GLU A 13 1.05 27.02 -14.21
C GLU A 13 0.02 27.66 -13.27
N VAL A 14 -0.16 27.06 -12.10
CA VAL A 14 -1.09 27.53 -11.06
C VAL A 14 -0.52 27.25 -9.67
N ASP A 15 -0.78 28.15 -8.72
CA ASP A 15 -0.51 27.92 -7.31
C ASP A 15 -1.66 27.12 -6.67
N LEU A 16 -1.34 25.97 -6.08
CA LEU A 16 -2.25 25.15 -5.29
C LEU A 16 -1.99 25.35 -3.79
N GLU A 17 -3.03 25.69 -3.05
CA GLU A 17 -3.01 25.66 -1.59
C GLU A 17 -3.99 24.60 -1.09
N VAL A 18 -3.45 23.54 -0.50
CA VAL A 18 -4.25 22.48 0.11
C VAL A 18 -4.65 22.90 1.51
N LYS A 19 -5.96 22.84 1.81
CA LYS A 19 -6.55 23.20 3.10
C LYS A 19 -6.95 21.93 3.86
N GLY A 20 -6.89 22.00 5.19
CA GLY A 20 -7.34 20.93 6.08
C GLY A 20 -6.20 20.30 6.90
N ARG A 21 -6.51 19.20 7.59
CA ARG A 21 -5.54 18.46 8.38
C ARG A 21 -4.73 17.55 7.46
N HIS A 22 -3.42 17.76 7.46
CA HIS A 22 -2.47 16.88 6.81
C HIS A 22 -1.55 16.29 7.86
N ASP A 23 -1.04 15.11 7.58
CA ASP A 23 -0.05 14.54 8.45
C ASP A 23 1.29 15.23 8.25
N PRO A 24 1.90 15.73 9.33
CA PRO A 24 3.22 16.36 9.25
C PRO A 24 4.32 15.33 8.94
N CYS A 25 4.09 14.06 9.28
CA CYS A 25 4.95 12.94 8.98
C CYS A 25 4.11 11.67 8.77
N ILE A 26 4.27 11.02 7.61
CA ILE A 26 3.59 9.75 7.27
C ILE A 26 4.31 8.52 7.87
N VAL A 27 5.60 8.65 8.18
CA VAL A 27 6.48 7.52 8.54
C VAL A 27 5.95 6.67 9.71
N PRO A 28 5.45 7.22 10.83
CA PRO A 28 4.95 6.40 11.93
C PRO A 28 3.75 5.52 11.53
N ARG A 29 2.93 5.98 10.57
CA ARG A 29 1.81 5.19 10.02
C ARG A 29 2.26 4.17 8.99
N ALA A 30 3.38 4.40 8.31
CA ALA A 30 3.90 3.49 7.30
C ALA A 30 4.43 2.18 7.91
N VAL A 31 5.04 2.22 9.09
CA VAL A 31 5.63 1.05 9.77
C VAL A 31 4.64 -0.12 9.91
N PRO A 32 3.47 0.02 10.56
CA PRO A 32 2.54 -1.10 10.72
C PRO A 32 1.99 -1.62 9.39
N VAL A 33 1.91 -0.76 8.36
CA VAL A 33 1.50 -1.16 7.01
C VAL A 33 2.56 -2.06 6.38
N VAL A 34 3.84 -1.65 6.43
CA VAL A 34 4.95 -2.42 5.84
C VAL A 34 5.13 -3.76 6.54
N GLU A 35 5.03 -3.81 7.87
CA GLU A 35 5.07 -5.06 8.64
C GLU A 35 3.96 -6.03 8.22
N SER A 36 2.75 -5.51 8.04
CA SER A 36 1.61 -6.32 7.57
C SER A 36 1.83 -6.84 6.15
N CYS A 37 2.31 -5.98 5.24
CA CYS A 37 2.64 -6.39 3.88
C CYS A 37 3.72 -7.48 3.85
N LEU A 38 4.77 -7.34 4.67
CA LEU A 38 5.83 -8.33 4.79
C LEU A 38 5.28 -9.67 5.29
N ALA A 39 4.44 -9.66 6.33
CA ALA A 39 3.82 -10.88 6.86
C ALA A 39 2.98 -11.61 5.80
N LEU A 40 2.21 -10.87 5.00
CA LEU A 40 1.44 -11.45 3.89
C LEU A 40 2.34 -12.07 2.81
N VAL A 41 3.42 -11.40 2.43
CA VAL A 41 4.38 -11.91 1.44
C VAL A 41 5.07 -13.18 1.95
N ILE A 42 5.50 -13.20 3.22
CA ILE A 42 6.10 -14.40 3.82
C ILE A 42 5.08 -15.53 3.86
N ALA A 43 3.84 -15.26 4.27
CA ALA A 43 2.78 -16.27 4.30
C ALA A 43 2.52 -16.87 2.90
N ASP A 44 2.45 -16.05 1.86
CA ASP A 44 2.32 -16.52 0.47
C ASP A 44 3.48 -17.45 0.08
N HIS A 45 4.72 -17.02 0.35
CA HIS A 45 5.89 -17.84 0.08
C HIS A 45 5.89 -19.16 0.86
N MET A 46 5.45 -19.16 2.13
CA MET A 46 5.34 -20.37 2.93
C MET A 46 4.29 -21.34 2.40
N ILE A 47 3.16 -20.84 1.87
CA ILE A 47 2.15 -21.67 1.20
C ILE A 47 2.74 -22.28 -0.08
N ARG A 48 3.44 -21.49 -0.89
CA ARG A 48 4.08 -21.95 -2.14
C ARG A 48 5.20 -22.95 -1.90
N ALA A 49 5.95 -22.80 -0.82
CA ALA A 49 7.01 -23.72 -0.41
C ALA A 49 6.47 -25.00 0.27
N GLY A 50 5.16 -25.10 0.51
CA GLY A 50 4.54 -26.24 1.21
C GLY A 50 4.82 -26.28 2.71
N ILE A 51 5.39 -25.21 3.28
CA ILE A 51 5.58 -25.06 4.74
C ILE A 51 4.23 -24.87 5.43
N ILE A 52 3.34 -24.07 4.81
CA ILE A 52 1.93 -23.98 5.21
C ILE A 52 1.13 -24.93 4.32
N PRO A 53 0.46 -25.95 4.89
CA PRO A 53 -0.26 -26.95 4.11
C PRO A 53 -1.51 -26.38 3.44
N ASN A 54 -1.74 -26.77 2.19
CA ASN A 54 -2.93 -26.37 1.44
C ASN A 54 -4.13 -27.26 1.81
N VAL A 55 -5.06 -26.70 2.59
CA VAL A 55 -6.27 -27.40 3.03
C VAL A 55 -7.30 -27.63 1.90
N LEU A 56 -7.23 -26.83 0.82
CA LEU A 56 -8.15 -26.92 -0.31
C LEU A 56 -7.71 -27.98 -1.34
N GLN A 57 -6.40 -28.20 -1.50
CA GLN A 57 -5.89 -29.24 -2.39
C GLN A 57 -6.08 -30.66 -1.82
N SER A 58 -6.07 -30.83 -0.50
CA SER A 58 -6.28 -32.13 0.17
C SER A 58 -7.63 -32.79 -0.20
N LYS A 59 -8.68 -31.99 -0.46
CA LYS A 59 -10.01 -32.50 -0.83
C LYS A 59 -10.19 -32.81 -2.33
N ARG A 60 -9.20 -32.55 -3.18
CA ARG A 60 -9.33 -32.62 -4.64
C ARG A 60 -9.05 -34.02 -5.21
N ASN A 61 -8.68 -34.98 -4.36
CA ASN A 61 -8.38 -36.38 -4.69
C ASN A 61 -9.40 -37.39 -4.11
N LEU A 62 -10.62 -36.93 -3.77
CA LEU A 62 -11.77 -37.77 -3.43
C LEU A 62 -12.79 -37.73 -4.56
#